data_AF-A0A2G5C5A4-F1
#
_entry.id   AF-A0A2G5C5A4-F1
#
_cell.length_a   1.000
_cell.length_b   1.000
_cell.length_c   1.000
_cell.angle_alpha   90.00
_cell.angle_beta   90.00
_cell.angle_gamma   90.00
#
_symmetry.space_group_name_H-M   'P 1'
#
loop_
_entity.id
_entity.type
_entity.pdbx_description
1 polymer ?
#
loop_
_entity_poly.entity_id
_entity_poly.type
_entity_poly.pdbx_seq_one_letter_code
_entity_poly.pdbx_strand_id
1 'polypeptide(L)'
;MDHRAVKQAERINYNNSPVLQYCGGALSPEMQPPKLLWIKENLQESWSMAFRWMDLSDWLLYRATGDDTRSLCTTVCKWTYLAHAHMQQIPDTDSRDMEACGWDDDFWEEIGLGDLVDGHHAKIGGSVAFPGHSLGSGLTATAVKELGLEVGTPVGTSLIDPHAGGVGVMESVPVSDSKEDDKEAICHRMVLVCGTSTCHMAVSQTKVFIPGVWGPFWSAPSP
;
A
#
# COMPACT_ATOMS: atom_id res chain seq x y z
N MET A 1 -8.06 12.15 6.52
CA MET A 1 -8.86 13.18 7.21
C MET A 1 -10.28 12.77 7.59
N ASP A 2 -10.98 11.90 6.85
CA ASP A 2 -12.28 11.38 7.33
C ASP A 2 -12.09 10.49 8.57
N HIS A 3 -12.80 10.79 9.66
CA HIS A 3 -12.74 10.09 10.95
C HIS A 3 -14.09 9.42 11.33
N ARG A 4 -14.97 9.11 10.37
CA ARG A 4 -16.28 8.51 10.68
C ARG A 4 -16.15 7.15 11.39
N ALA A 5 -15.03 6.46 11.16
CA ALA A 5 -14.76 5.11 11.61
C ALA A 5 -14.00 5.01 12.96
N VAL A 6 -14.04 6.05 13.81
CA VAL A 6 -13.35 6.05 15.12
C VAL A 6 -13.77 4.86 15.98
N LYS A 7 -15.08 4.59 16.09
CA LYS A 7 -15.58 3.47 16.92
C LYS A 7 -15.13 2.11 16.39
N GLN A 8 -15.06 1.94 15.07
CA GLN A 8 -14.59 0.72 14.43
C GLN A 8 -13.09 0.55 14.66
N ALA A 9 -12.29 1.63 14.56
CA ALA A 9 -10.87 1.59 14.86
C ALA A 9 -10.63 1.21 16.33
N GLU A 10 -11.35 1.81 17.29
CA GLU A 10 -11.27 1.45 18.72
C GLU A 10 -11.57 -0.03 18.96
N ARG A 11 -12.63 -0.56 18.33
CA ARG A 11 -13.00 -1.97 18.45
C ARG A 11 -11.97 -2.90 17.85
N ILE A 12 -11.43 -2.60 16.67
CA ILE A 12 -10.36 -3.41 16.05
C ILE A 12 -9.11 -3.39 16.93
N ASN A 13 -8.73 -2.22 17.44
CA ASN A 13 -7.53 -2.07 18.27
C ASN A 13 -7.64 -2.80 19.62
N TYR A 14 -8.85 -2.99 20.14
CA TYR A 14 -9.07 -3.74 21.38
C TYR A 14 -8.66 -5.22 21.28
N ASN A 15 -8.77 -5.82 20.09
CA ASN A 15 -8.45 -7.23 19.90
C ASN A 15 -6.94 -7.52 19.96
N ASN A 16 -6.09 -6.49 19.81
CA ASN A 16 -4.63 -6.60 19.90
C ASN A 16 -4.03 -7.66 18.93
N SER A 17 -4.58 -7.75 17.72
CA SER A 17 -4.09 -8.65 16.68
C SER A 17 -2.61 -8.41 16.36
N PRO A 18 -1.81 -9.46 16.07
CA PRO A 18 -0.40 -9.32 15.71
C PRO A 18 -0.13 -8.36 14.57
N VAL A 19 -1.06 -8.20 13.63
CA VAL A 19 -0.90 -7.30 12.46
C VAL A 19 -0.78 -5.83 12.89
N LEU A 20 -1.38 -5.44 14.02
CA LEU A 20 -1.36 -4.07 14.52
C LEU A 20 0.05 -3.58 14.88
N GLN A 21 1.00 -4.48 15.14
CA GLN A 21 2.39 -4.12 15.40
C GLN A 21 3.03 -3.37 14.22
N TYR A 22 2.60 -3.66 12.98
CA TYR A 22 3.05 -2.97 11.77
C TYR A 22 2.40 -1.58 11.59
N CYS A 23 1.40 -1.26 12.41
CA CYS A 23 0.75 0.05 12.45
C CYS A 23 1.18 0.84 13.70
N GLY A 24 2.35 0.55 14.27
CA GLY A 24 2.83 1.20 15.50
C GLY A 24 2.02 0.83 16.75
N GLY A 25 1.24 -0.26 16.69
CA GLY A 25 0.44 -0.80 17.78
C GLY A 25 -1.07 -0.55 17.65
N ALA A 26 -1.52 0.32 16.74
CA ALA A 26 -2.95 0.62 16.57
C ALA A 26 -3.26 1.13 15.16
N LEU A 27 -4.41 0.71 14.62
CA LEU A 27 -4.98 1.29 13.41
C LEU A 27 -5.55 2.68 13.68
N SER A 28 -5.25 3.61 12.77
CA SER A 28 -5.91 4.90 12.71
C SER A 28 -7.30 4.77 12.06
N PRO A 29 -8.31 5.57 12.46
CA PRO A 29 -9.59 5.64 11.75
C PRO A 29 -9.45 6.12 10.29
N GLU A 30 -8.28 6.67 9.93
CA GLU A 30 -7.98 7.04 8.55
C GLU A 30 -7.54 5.87 7.66
N MET A 31 -7.21 4.73 8.24
CA MET A 31 -6.84 3.51 7.49
C MET A 31 -8.09 2.78 6.98
N GLN A 32 -7.88 1.82 6.09
CA GLN A 32 -8.97 1.25 5.30
C GLN A 32 -9.82 0.22 6.06
N PRO A 33 -9.27 -0.70 6.89
CA PRO A 33 -10.10 -1.69 7.59
C PRO A 33 -11.19 -1.05 8.49
N PRO A 34 -10.90 -0.01 9.31
CA PRO A 34 -11.95 0.65 10.08
C PRO A 34 -13.06 1.26 9.19
N LYS A 35 -12.68 1.87 8.06
CA LYS A 35 -13.65 2.48 7.13
C LYS A 35 -14.50 1.44 6.42
N LEU A 36 -13.91 0.32 6.00
CA LEU A 36 -14.65 -0.79 5.40
C LEU A 36 -15.65 -1.38 6.39
N LEU A 37 -15.23 -1.58 7.65
CA LEU A 37 -16.12 -2.03 8.71
C LEU A 37 -17.25 -1.04 8.96
N TRP A 38 -16.95 0.27 8.95
CA TRP A 38 -17.97 1.30 9.04
C TRP A 38 -18.97 1.23 7.88
N ILE A 39 -18.49 1.06 6.64
CA ILE A 39 -19.35 0.95 5.46
C ILE A 39 -20.24 -0.29 5.57
N LYS A 40 -19.68 -1.45 5.95
CA LYS A 40 -20.45 -2.69 6.13
C LYS A 40 -21.58 -2.53 7.15
N GLU A 41 -21.33 -1.81 8.23
CA GLU A 41 -22.31 -1.59 9.30
C GLU A 41 -23.36 -0.51 8.99
N ASN A 42 -23.01 0.50 8.19
CA ASN A 42 -23.85 1.69 8.00
C ASN A 42 -24.46 1.80 6.60
N LEU A 43 -23.89 1.12 5.60
CA LEU A 43 -24.24 1.20 4.18
C LEU A 43 -24.31 -0.20 3.55
N GLN A 44 -25.17 -1.07 4.09
CA GLN A 44 -25.27 -2.48 3.66
C GLN A 44 -25.56 -2.62 2.16
N GLU A 45 -26.39 -1.75 1.59
CA GLU A 45 -26.69 -1.76 0.16
C GLU A 45 -25.42 -1.53 -0.68
N SER A 46 -24.65 -0.49 -0.35
CA SER A 46 -23.37 -0.21 -1.01
C SER A 46 -22.38 -1.36 -0.82
N TRP A 47 -22.32 -1.94 0.38
CA TRP A 47 -21.48 -3.11 0.66
C TRP A 47 -21.82 -4.30 -0.23
N SER A 48 -23.12 -4.58 -0.42
CA SER A 48 -23.60 -5.71 -1.23
C SER A 48 -23.32 -5.53 -2.73
N MET A 49 -23.33 -4.28 -3.22
CA MET A 49 -23.07 -3.97 -4.64
C MET A 49 -21.59 -3.75 -4.94
N ALA A 50 -20.75 -3.58 -3.92
CA ALA A 50 -19.33 -3.31 -4.11
C ALA A 50 -18.64 -4.49 -4.79
N PHE A 51 -18.17 -4.24 -6.01
CA PHE A 51 -17.35 -5.18 -6.76
C PHE A 51 -15.90 -5.17 -6.28
N ARG A 52 -15.36 -3.97 -5.98
CA ARG A 52 -13.98 -3.78 -5.51
C ARG A 52 -13.87 -2.63 -4.52
N TRP A 53 -12.93 -2.76 -3.59
CA TRP A 53 -12.46 -1.73 -2.70
C TRP A 53 -11.01 -1.42 -3.06
N MET A 54 -10.69 -0.16 -3.31
CA MET A 54 -9.38 0.27 -3.79
C MET A 54 -8.93 1.50 -3.03
N ASP A 55 -7.62 1.60 -2.81
CA ASP A 55 -7.03 2.89 -2.48
C ASP A 55 -7.16 3.83 -3.69
N LEU A 56 -7.18 5.15 -3.46
CA LEU A 56 -7.43 6.12 -4.52
C LEU A 56 -6.39 6.01 -5.64
N SER A 57 -5.12 5.83 -5.25
CA SER A 57 -4.01 5.73 -6.19
C SER A 57 -4.11 4.48 -7.06
N ASP A 58 -4.46 3.33 -6.49
CA ASP A 58 -4.70 2.10 -7.26
C ASP A 58 -5.93 2.21 -8.17
N TRP A 59 -7.01 2.85 -7.72
CA TRP A 59 -8.19 3.07 -8.56
C TRP A 59 -7.87 3.93 -9.80
N LEU A 60 -7.06 4.98 -9.65
CA LEU A 60 -6.64 5.82 -10.77
C LEU A 60 -5.90 5.00 -11.83
N LEU A 61 -5.02 4.09 -11.40
CA LEU A 61 -4.28 3.22 -12.31
C LEU A 61 -5.16 2.16 -12.94
N TYR A 62 -6.00 1.48 -12.17
CA TYR A 62 -7.00 0.53 -12.70
C TYR A 62 -7.88 1.19 -13.77
N ARG A 63 -8.33 2.42 -13.52
CA ARG A 63 -9.14 3.19 -14.48
C ARG A 63 -8.35 3.60 -15.73
N ALA A 64 -7.04 3.78 -15.60
CA ALA A 64 -6.16 4.13 -16.70
C ALA A 64 -5.76 2.93 -17.57
N THR A 65 -5.52 1.76 -16.97
CA THR A 65 -4.91 0.57 -17.61
C THR A 65 -5.86 -0.61 -17.76
N GLY A 66 -6.92 -0.68 -16.95
CA GLY A 66 -7.79 -1.85 -16.79
C GLY A 66 -7.18 -2.96 -15.93
N ASP A 67 -5.94 -2.80 -15.45
CA ASP A 67 -5.21 -3.78 -14.64
C ASP A 67 -5.58 -3.66 -13.17
N ASP A 68 -5.95 -4.78 -12.55
CA ASP A 68 -6.45 -4.84 -11.18
C ASP A 68 -5.36 -5.07 -10.11
N THR A 69 -4.09 -5.08 -10.51
CA THR A 69 -2.95 -5.23 -9.61
C THR A 69 -2.88 -4.06 -8.61
N ARG A 70 -2.66 -4.37 -7.33
CA ARG A 70 -2.52 -3.36 -6.25
C ARG A 70 -1.06 -3.03 -5.98
N SER A 71 -0.79 -1.82 -5.50
CA SER A 71 0.54 -1.48 -5.02
C SER A 71 0.84 -2.11 -3.66
N LEU A 72 2.05 -2.62 -3.49
CA LEU A 72 2.57 -2.93 -2.16
C LEU A 72 2.62 -1.69 -1.27
N CYS A 73 2.87 -0.50 -1.82
CA CYS A 73 2.90 0.73 -1.04
C CYS A 73 1.54 1.04 -0.40
N THR A 74 0.44 0.95 -1.16
CA THR A 74 -0.90 1.24 -0.64
C THR A 74 -1.35 0.16 0.35
N THR A 75 -1.25 -1.11 -0.06
CA THR A 75 -1.78 -2.25 0.70
C THR A 75 -1.06 -2.42 2.03
N VAL A 76 0.27 -2.33 2.05
CA VAL A 76 1.06 -2.48 3.28
C VAL A 76 0.82 -1.30 4.23
N CYS A 77 0.79 -0.07 3.72
CA CYS A 77 0.67 1.10 4.59
C CYS A 77 -0.73 1.35 5.14
N LYS A 78 -1.78 0.89 4.46
CA LYS A 78 -3.18 1.29 4.76
C LYS A 78 -4.17 0.16 4.87
N TRP A 79 -3.83 -1.03 4.37
CA TRP A 79 -4.72 -2.20 4.33
C TRP A 79 -4.21 -3.37 5.15
N THR A 80 -3.15 -3.19 5.94
CA THR A 80 -2.60 -4.24 6.80
C THR A 80 -2.05 -5.46 6.06
N TYR A 81 -1.67 -5.30 4.79
CA TYR A 81 -1.02 -6.35 4.00
C TYR A 81 0.40 -6.62 4.50
N LEU A 82 0.75 -7.89 4.67
CA LEU A 82 2.04 -8.36 5.17
C LEU A 82 2.98 -8.72 4.00
N ALA A 83 3.55 -7.70 3.34
CA ALA A 83 4.37 -7.93 2.15
C ALA A 83 5.61 -8.81 2.36
N HIS A 84 6.10 -8.93 3.60
CA HIS A 84 7.21 -9.82 3.91
C HIS A 84 6.89 -11.33 3.68
N ALA A 85 5.62 -11.70 3.49
CA ALA A 85 5.22 -13.02 3.02
C ALA A 85 5.89 -13.39 1.67
N HIS A 86 6.21 -12.38 0.86
CA HIS A 86 6.90 -12.55 -0.43
C HIS A 86 8.41 -12.79 -0.33
N MET A 87 9.04 -12.56 0.83
CA MET A 87 10.50 -12.64 0.98
C MET A 87 11.10 -14.01 0.61
N GLN A 88 10.32 -15.09 0.76
CA GLN A 88 10.74 -16.45 0.43
C GLN A 88 10.36 -16.87 -1.00
N GLN A 89 9.63 -16.01 -1.71
CA GLN A 89 9.01 -16.33 -3.00
C GLN A 89 9.50 -15.42 -4.13
N ILE A 90 10.42 -14.47 -3.87
CA ILE A 90 10.98 -13.59 -4.90
C ILE A 90 11.71 -14.47 -5.93
N PRO A 91 11.19 -14.62 -7.16
CA PRO A 91 11.90 -15.36 -8.18
C PRO A 91 13.11 -14.53 -8.63
N ASP A 92 14.25 -15.19 -8.90
CA ASP A 92 15.46 -14.56 -9.48
C ASP A 92 15.23 -13.95 -10.89
N THR A 93 14.00 -14.02 -11.44
CA THR A 93 13.69 -13.63 -12.81
C THR A 93 12.32 -12.96 -12.94
N ASP A 94 12.35 -11.76 -13.51
CA ASP A 94 11.27 -10.99 -14.16
C ASP A 94 10.06 -10.53 -13.34
N SER A 95 10.06 -9.22 -13.06
CA SER A 95 9.05 -8.22 -13.45
C SER A 95 7.61 -8.69 -13.74
N ARG A 96 7.00 -9.46 -12.84
CA ARG A 96 5.57 -9.75 -12.86
C ARG A 96 4.92 -9.32 -11.56
N ASP A 97 3.63 -9.06 -11.67
CA ASP A 97 2.75 -8.98 -10.52
C ASP A 97 2.75 -10.32 -9.77
N MET A 98 2.53 -10.26 -8.47
CA MET A 98 2.62 -11.39 -7.55
C MET A 98 1.22 -11.71 -7.02
N GLU A 99 0.90 -13.00 -6.90
CA GLU A 99 -0.30 -13.44 -6.21
C GLU A 99 -0.30 -12.92 -4.77
N ALA A 100 -1.41 -12.32 -4.32
CA ALA A 100 -1.47 -11.65 -3.03
C ALA A 100 -1.54 -12.63 -1.85
N CYS A 101 -0.39 -13.11 -1.37
CA CYS A 101 -0.28 -14.06 -0.25
C CYS A 101 -0.08 -13.42 1.15
N GLY A 102 -0.05 -12.09 1.23
CA GLY A 102 0.20 -11.34 2.47
C GLY A 102 -1.05 -10.83 3.18
N TRP A 103 -2.25 -11.20 2.73
CA TRP A 103 -3.48 -10.94 3.48
C TRP A 103 -3.54 -11.90 4.68
N ASP A 104 -3.74 -11.37 5.87
CA ASP A 104 -3.92 -12.16 7.10
C ASP A 104 -5.42 -12.46 7.27
N ASP A 105 -5.85 -13.64 6.81
CA ASP A 105 -7.25 -14.05 6.79
C ASP A 105 -7.86 -14.08 8.20
N ASP A 106 -7.10 -14.58 9.18
CA ASP A 106 -7.52 -14.61 10.59
C ASP A 106 -7.83 -13.19 11.07
N PHE A 107 -6.99 -12.20 10.74
CA PHE A 107 -7.26 -10.80 11.08
C PHE A 107 -8.53 -10.26 10.42
N TRP A 108 -8.75 -10.50 9.13
CA TRP A 108 -9.95 -10.01 8.42
C TRP A 108 -11.23 -10.66 8.94
N GLU A 109 -11.19 -11.95 9.29
CA GLU A 109 -12.30 -12.65 9.95
C GLU A 109 -12.57 -12.08 11.35
N GLU A 110 -11.52 -11.90 12.15
CA GLU A 110 -11.58 -11.40 13.54
C GLU A 110 -12.26 -10.02 13.62
N ILE A 111 -11.99 -9.13 12.68
CA ILE A 111 -12.58 -7.78 12.65
C ILE A 111 -13.99 -7.73 12.01
N GLY A 112 -14.54 -8.88 11.63
CA GLY A 112 -15.87 -8.99 11.04
C GLY A 112 -15.93 -8.65 9.55
N LEU A 113 -14.81 -8.75 8.83
CA LEU A 113 -14.66 -8.48 7.40
C LEU A 113 -14.22 -9.72 6.59
N GLY A 114 -14.47 -10.93 7.11
CA GLY A 114 -14.08 -12.19 6.46
C GLY A 114 -14.68 -12.42 5.06
N ASP A 115 -15.78 -11.74 4.71
CA ASP A 115 -16.34 -11.77 3.35
C ASP A 115 -15.46 -11.08 2.29
N LEU A 116 -14.36 -10.43 2.71
CA LEU A 116 -13.33 -9.92 1.81
C LEU A 116 -12.24 -10.94 1.50
N VAL A 117 -12.16 -12.05 2.25
CA VAL A 117 -11.23 -13.17 2.00
C VAL A 117 -11.74 -14.05 0.84
N ASP A 118 -13.07 -14.16 0.73
CA ASP A 118 -13.74 -14.94 -0.30
C ASP A 118 -13.22 -14.65 -1.72
N GLY A 119 -13.10 -15.70 -2.52
CA GLY A 119 -12.68 -15.58 -3.91
C GLY A 119 -11.24 -15.10 -4.10
N HIS A 120 -10.33 -15.50 -3.20
CA HIS A 120 -8.90 -15.13 -3.22
C HIS A 120 -8.72 -13.61 -3.17
N HIS A 121 -9.39 -12.96 -2.21
CA HIS A 121 -9.28 -11.51 -1.96
C HIS A 121 -9.66 -10.63 -3.14
N ALA A 122 -10.45 -11.14 -4.11
CA ALA A 122 -10.75 -10.46 -5.37
C ALA A 122 -11.34 -9.04 -5.19
N LYS A 123 -12.04 -8.77 -4.08
CA LYS A 123 -12.58 -7.45 -3.78
C LYS A 123 -11.53 -6.45 -3.32
N ILE A 124 -10.45 -6.87 -2.67
CA ILE A 124 -9.43 -5.98 -2.10
C ILE A 124 -8.09 -6.04 -2.84
N GLY A 125 -7.87 -7.08 -3.64
CA GLY A 125 -6.71 -7.26 -4.51
C GLY A 125 -6.12 -8.66 -4.40
N GLY A 126 -6.37 -9.50 -5.41
CA GLY A 126 -5.77 -10.83 -5.53
C GLY A 126 -4.36 -10.83 -6.17
N SER A 127 -3.92 -9.68 -6.70
CA SER A 127 -2.57 -9.48 -7.23
C SER A 127 -1.97 -8.18 -6.71
N VAL A 128 -0.67 -8.21 -6.40
CA VAL A 128 0.12 -7.08 -5.88
C VAL A 128 1.44 -6.94 -6.62
N ALA A 129 1.97 -5.73 -6.73
CA ALA A 129 3.28 -5.50 -7.34
C ALA A 129 4.07 -4.41 -6.61
N PHE A 130 5.40 -4.45 -6.79
CA PHE A 130 6.28 -3.38 -6.33
C PHE A 130 5.94 -2.06 -7.03
N PRO A 131 6.11 -0.91 -6.35
CA PRO A 131 5.98 0.39 -6.98
C PRO A 131 6.77 0.50 -8.28
N GLY A 132 6.17 1.09 -9.32
CA GLY A 132 6.79 1.24 -10.63
C GLY A 132 6.68 0.03 -11.57
N HIS A 133 6.17 -1.12 -11.12
CA HIS A 133 5.90 -2.27 -11.98
C HIS A 133 4.92 -1.90 -13.10
N SER A 134 5.21 -2.26 -14.36
CA SER A 134 4.38 -1.89 -15.49
C SER A 134 3.03 -2.62 -15.48
N LEU A 135 1.93 -1.87 -15.48
CA LEU A 135 0.58 -2.40 -15.44
C LEU A 135 0.01 -2.66 -16.83
N GLY A 136 -0.53 -3.86 -17.03
CA GLY A 136 -1.19 -4.30 -18.25
C GLY A 136 -0.36 -4.03 -19.50
N SER A 137 -0.99 -3.35 -20.46
CA SER A 137 -0.32 -2.87 -21.68
C SER A 137 -0.15 -1.34 -21.68
N GLY A 138 -0.14 -0.71 -20.50
CA GLY A 138 -0.12 0.75 -20.36
C GLY A 138 -1.51 1.39 -20.46
N LEU A 139 -1.56 2.65 -20.88
CA LEU A 139 -2.82 3.39 -20.99
C LEU A 139 -3.81 2.77 -21.99
N THR A 140 -5.05 2.59 -21.54
CA THR A 140 -6.18 2.18 -22.39
C THR A 140 -6.53 3.26 -23.42
N ALA A 141 -7.19 2.85 -24.52
CA ALA A 141 -7.68 3.80 -25.53
C ALA A 141 -8.60 4.90 -24.96
N THR A 142 -9.41 4.57 -23.95
CA THR A 142 -10.26 5.53 -23.24
C THR A 142 -9.41 6.53 -22.46
N ALA A 143 -8.46 6.05 -21.66
CA ALA A 143 -7.59 6.91 -20.86
C ALA A 143 -6.72 7.83 -21.75
N VAL A 144 -6.22 7.31 -22.87
CA VAL A 144 -5.47 8.08 -23.88
C VAL A 144 -6.27 9.26 -24.40
N LYS A 145 -7.54 9.05 -24.75
CA LYS A 145 -8.40 10.11 -25.28
C LYS A 145 -8.68 11.20 -24.23
N GLU A 146 -8.81 10.80 -22.96
CA GLU A 146 -9.05 11.73 -21.86
C GLU A 146 -7.80 12.53 -21.47
N LEU A 147 -6.61 11.90 -21.56
CA LEU A 147 -5.34 12.48 -21.12
C LEU A 147 -4.56 13.17 -22.25
N GLY A 148 -4.89 12.89 -23.52
CA GLY A 148 -4.18 13.43 -24.68
C GLY A 148 -2.77 12.82 -24.87
N LEU A 149 -2.62 11.54 -24.55
CA LEU A 149 -1.34 10.80 -24.62
C LEU A 149 -1.35 9.74 -25.74
N GLU A 150 -0.38 8.80 -25.74
CA GLU A 150 -0.31 7.71 -26.72
C GLU A 150 -0.77 6.37 -26.12
N VAL A 151 -1.43 5.55 -26.93
CA VAL A 151 -1.79 4.17 -26.56
C VAL A 151 -0.54 3.37 -26.26
N GLY A 152 -0.57 2.62 -25.16
CA GLY A 152 0.58 1.84 -24.74
C GLY A 152 1.63 2.60 -23.93
N THR A 153 1.38 3.89 -23.60
CA THR A 153 2.23 4.63 -22.65
C THR A 153 2.32 3.84 -21.35
N PRO A 154 3.54 3.45 -20.89
CA PRO A 154 3.70 2.65 -19.68
C PRO A 154 3.15 3.35 -18.45
N VAL A 155 2.52 2.58 -17.56
CA VAL A 155 1.95 3.05 -16.30
C VAL A 155 2.45 2.13 -15.20
N GLY A 156 3.23 2.68 -14.26
CA GLY A 156 3.77 1.94 -13.14
C GLY A 156 2.77 1.83 -11.98
N THR A 157 2.83 0.72 -11.23
CA THR A 157 2.10 0.52 -9.98
C THR A 157 2.35 1.67 -8.99
N SER A 158 1.32 2.01 -8.21
CA SER A 158 1.20 3.29 -7.52
C SER A 158 2.14 3.48 -6.33
N LEU A 159 2.27 4.73 -5.86
CA LEU A 159 2.81 5.11 -4.56
C LEU A 159 1.79 6.03 -3.89
N ILE A 160 1.70 5.98 -2.55
CA ILE A 160 1.00 7.05 -1.82
C ILE A 160 1.86 8.33 -1.83
N ASP A 161 1.21 9.48 -1.69
CA ASP A 161 1.82 10.80 -1.87
C ASP A 161 3.12 11.05 -1.06
N PRO A 162 3.22 10.75 0.25
CA PRO A 162 4.48 10.93 0.95
C PRO A 162 5.54 9.94 0.45
N HIS A 163 5.18 8.72 0.05
CA HIS A 163 6.17 7.76 -0.44
C HIS A 163 6.72 8.16 -1.81
N ALA A 164 5.88 8.72 -2.69
CA ALA A 164 6.32 9.32 -3.95
C ALA A 164 7.30 10.49 -3.72
N GLY A 165 6.98 11.38 -2.77
CA GLY A 165 7.91 12.43 -2.34
C GLY A 165 9.20 11.88 -1.75
N GLY A 166 9.10 10.78 -1.00
CA GLY A 166 10.22 10.03 -0.43
C GLY A 166 11.20 9.55 -1.50
N VAL A 167 10.70 8.77 -2.44
CA VAL A 167 11.48 8.24 -3.58
C VAL A 167 12.15 9.38 -4.36
N GLY A 168 11.46 10.49 -4.57
CA GLY A 168 11.99 11.64 -5.30
C GLY A 168 13.21 12.32 -4.67
N VAL A 169 13.51 12.06 -3.39
CA VAL A 169 14.63 12.72 -2.68
C VAL A 169 15.55 11.78 -1.90
N MET A 170 15.18 10.51 -1.71
CA MET A 170 15.91 9.61 -0.80
C MET A 170 17.37 9.37 -1.23
N GLU A 171 17.62 9.36 -2.54
CA GLU A 171 18.96 9.21 -3.13
C GLU A 171 19.63 10.54 -3.50
N SER A 172 19.03 11.69 -3.15
CA SER A 172 19.62 13.00 -3.43
C SER A 172 20.84 13.27 -2.54
N VAL A 173 22.04 12.93 -3.04
CA VAL A 173 23.34 13.20 -2.39
C VAL A 173 24.01 14.39 -3.07
N PRO A 174 24.62 15.33 -2.32
CA PRO A 174 25.56 16.28 -2.90
C PRO A 174 26.69 15.54 -3.63
N VAL A 175 27.03 15.98 -4.84
CA VAL A 175 28.06 15.36 -5.71
C VAL A 175 29.44 15.25 -5.00
N SER A 176 29.68 16.04 -3.96
CA SER A 176 30.91 15.99 -3.16
C SER A 176 31.01 14.77 -2.23
N ASP A 177 29.89 14.12 -1.90
CA ASP A 177 29.81 13.05 -0.89
C ASP A 177 29.43 11.68 -1.49
N SER A 178 29.32 11.56 -2.82
CA SER A 178 28.99 10.31 -3.49
C SER A 178 30.21 9.36 -3.50
N LYS A 179 30.39 8.61 -2.42
CA LYS A 179 31.13 7.34 -2.51
C LYS A 179 30.21 6.32 -3.16
N GLU A 180 30.64 5.74 -4.27
CA GLU A 180 29.83 4.97 -5.23
C GLU A 180 29.13 3.69 -4.69
N ASP A 181 29.25 3.32 -3.40
CA ASP A 181 28.80 1.99 -2.95
C ASP A 181 28.33 1.89 -1.47
N ASP A 182 27.92 2.99 -0.84
CA ASP A 182 27.43 2.93 0.54
C ASP A 182 25.92 2.64 0.61
N LYS A 183 25.55 1.35 0.51
CA LYS A 183 24.17 0.88 0.72
C LYS A 183 23.64 1.19 2.14
N GLU A 184 24.50 1.49 3.12
CA GLU A 184 24.07 1.92 4.45
C GLU A 184 23.79 3.43 4.50
N ALA A 185 24.33 4.23 3.58
CA ALA A 185 24.13 5.67 3.58
C ALA A 185 22.66 6.09 3.53
N ILE A 186 21.79 5.30 2.89
CA ILE A 186 20.34 5.55 2.86
C ILE A 186 19.68 5.32 4.23
N CYS A 187 20.19 4.38 5.03
CA CYS A 187 19.72 4.09 6.39
C CYS A 187 20.12 5.18 7.40
N HIS A 188 21.09 6.03 7.06
CA HIS A 188 21.52 7.17 7.88
C HIS A 188 20.76 8.46 7.54
N ARG A 189 19.68 8.38 6.76
CA ARG A 189 18.89 9.52 6.32
C ARG A 189 17.46 9.42 6.81
N MET A 190 16.87 10.56 7.11
CA MET A 190 15.43 10.71 7.32
C MET A 190 14.89 11.66 6.27
N VAL A 191 13.89 11.19 5.53
CA VAL A 191 13.18 12.01 4.56
C VAL A 191 11.98 12.68 5.22
N LEU A 192 11.88 13.99 5.04
CA LEU A 192 10.80 14.83 5.53
C LEU A 192 9.97 15.29 4.34
N VAL A 193 8.80 14.68 4.13
CA VAL A 193 7.85 15.12 3.10
C VAL A 193 6.84 16.04 3.75
N CYS A 194 7.07 17.34 3.57
CA CYS A 194 6.31 18.42 4.18
C CYS A 194 5.12 18.86 3.32
N GLY A 195 3.98 19.10 3.95
CA GLY A 195 2.76 19.63 3.33
C GLY A 195 1.78 20.11 4.39
N THR A 196 0.49 19.81 4.22
CA THR A 196 -0.53 20.05 5.28
C THR A 196 -0.26 19.24 6.54
N SER A 197 0.42 18.11 6.40
CA SER A 197 1.08 17.34 7.45
C SER A 197 2.50 16.99 6.99
N THR A 198 3.34 16.51 7.91
CA THR A 198 4.70 16.10 7.58
C THR A 198 4.88 14.60 7.81
N CYS A 199 5.21 13.87 6.75
CA CYS A 199 5.60 12.47 6.85
C CYS A 199 7.12 12.38 7.08
N HIS A 200 7.51 11.62 8.10
CA HIS A 200 8.90 11.32 8.42
C HIS A 200 9.15 9.87 8.01
N MET A 201 10.07 9.64 7.08
CA MET A 201 10.39 8.29 6.59
C MET A 201 11.88 8.01 6.80
N ALA A 202 12.16 6.81 7.30
CA ALA A 202 13.50 6.25 7.37
C ALA A 202 13.44 4.80 6.89
N VAL A 203 14.54 4.31 6.32
CA VAL A 203 14.68 2.93 5.87
C VAL A 203 15.73 2.21 6.72
N SER A 204 15.56 0.91 6.87
CA SER A 204 16.48 0.06 7.63
C SER A 204 16.65 -1.27 6.90
N GLN A 205 17.87 -1.81 6.92
CA GLN A 205 18.17 -3.14 6.40
C GLN A 205 17.58 -4.27 7.27
N THR A 206 17.23 -3.95 8.52
CA THR A 206 16.65 -4.91 9.46
C THR A 206 15.26 -4.48 9.90
N LYS A 207 14.44 -5.46 10.27
CA LYS A 207 13.09 -5.24 10.79
C LYS A 207 13.16 -4.63 12.20
N VAL A 208 12.70 -3.39 12.34
CA VAL A 208 12.67 -2.66 13.62
C VAL A 208 11.26 -2.17 13.92
N PHE A 209 10.67 -2.65 15.02
CA PHE A 209 9.40 -2.14 15.53
C PHE A 209 9.64 -0.98 16.48
N ILE A 210 8.94 0.14 16.26
CA ILE A 210 9.04 1.34 17.10
C ILE A 210 7.62 1.72 17.54
N PRO A 211 7.34 1.76 18.86
CA PRO A 211 6.01 2.13 19.36
C PRO A 211 5.56 3.50 18.82
N GLY A 212 4.34 3.56 18.28
CA GLY A 212 3.76 4.79 17.73
C GLY A 212 4.26 5.20 16.34
N VAL A 213 5.18 4.44 15.73
CA VAL A 213 5.65 4.65 14.36
C VAL A 213 5.11 3.53 13.47
N TRP A 214 4.50 3.90 12.34
CA TRP A 214 4.02 2.92 11.36
C TRP A 214 5.17 2.21 10.66
N GLY A 215 4.96 0.95 10.31
CA GLY A 215 6.01 0.05 9.83
C GLY A 215 6.45 -0.92 10.93
N PRO A 216 7.50 -1.72 10.66
CA PRO A 216 8.35 -1.72 9.48
C PRO A 216 7.65 -2.34 8.26
N PHE A 217 7.54 -1.56 7.19
CA PHE A 217 6.91 -1.99 5.94
C PHE A 217 7.95 -2.53 4.97
N TRP A 218 7.92 -3.84 4.73
CA TRP A 218 8.83 -4.46 3.76
C TRP A 218 8.50 -3.98 2.34
N SER A 219 9.52 -3.53 1.64
CA SER A 219 9.50 -3.02 0.27
C SER A 219 8.42 -1.98 -0.09
N ALA A 220 8.00 -1.15 0.88
CA ALA A 220 6.99 -0.11 0.64
C ALA A 220 7.52 1.15 -0.10
N PRO A 221 8.72 1.70 0.22
CA PRO A 221 9.27 2.84 -0.52
C PRO A 221 10.27 2.44 -1.62
N SER A 222 10.78 1.21 -1.62
CA SER A 222 11.74 0.67 -2.60
C SER A 222 11.63 -0.85 -2.59
N PRO A 223 11.79 -1.54 -3.73
CA PRO A 223 11.98 -3.00 -3.75
C PRO A 223 13.11 -3.42 -2.81
#